data_AF-A0A1Q5SZL5-F1
#
_entry.id   AF-A0A1Q5SZL5-F1
#
_cell.length_a   1.000
_cell.length_b   1.000
_cell.length_c   1.000
_cell.angle_alpha   90.00
_cell.angle_beta   90.00
_cell.angle_gamma   90.00
#
_symmetry.space_group_name_H-M   'P 1'
#
loop_
_entity.id
_entity.type
_entity.pdbx_description
1 polymer ?
#
loop_
_entity_poly.entity_id
_entity_poly.type
_entity_poly.pdbx_seq_one_letter_code
_entity_poly.pdbx_strand_id
1 'polypeptide(L)'
;MAGTTLAMRSLVSPIMRLSSVSRSTLTTTSQALRSKPLRSNGLSIARVARRGYADAAPTPSPAPKPKKRFRALRWAWRLTWLSALGLIGATAYSIYDLRHPEEQYEPDPTKKTLVILGTGWGSVSLLKKLDTENYNVVVVSPRNYFLFTPLLPSCTTGLIEHRSIMEPIRNILRQKKATVKFYEAEATKIDYEKRVVLISDDSEIKGDISHTEVPFDMLVIGVGAENATFGIQGVREHSCFLKEVTDAQNIRKRIMDCVETAMFKDQTPDEVKRLLHMVVVGGGPTGVEFAGELQDFFNDDLKKWIPEIQDNFHVTLVEALPNVLPMFSKQLIDYTESTFKEEEITIRTKTMVKKVTDKYIEAEVTNPDGSKSLETIPYGLLVWATGNAVRPVVRDLMSQLPAQANSRRGLAVNEYLVVNGTENIWAVGDCAITNYAPTAQVAGQEGAFLARLFNTMAKTDTIEKELQTLSNEQSLAKTDEDRNRVFDEIRERQKQLRRTKQIGPFQYSHQGSLAYIGKERAVADISWLSGNIASGGTLTYLFWRSAYLSMCFSSRNRVLVAVDWIKARLFGRDVSRE
;
A
#
# COMPACT_ATOMS: atom_id res chain seq x y z
N MET A 1 -23.33 48.06 37.67
CA MET A 1 -24.38 48.41 36.69
C MET A 1 -25.05 47.08 36.35
N ALA A 2 -26.20 46.68 36.92
CA ALA A 2 -27.53 47.31 37.02
C ALA A 2 -28.39 47.06 35.77
N GLY A 3 -29.57 46.41 35.96
CA GLY A 3 -30.47 45.89 34.93
C GLY A 3 -30.31 44.36 34.75
N THR A 4 -31.21 43.44 35.13
CA THR A 4 -32.68 43.49 35.39
C THR A 4 -33.46 44.03 34.18
N THR A 5 -34.52 43.42 33.62
CA THR A 5 -35.44 42.33 34.05
C THR A 5 -35.66 41.36 32.85
N LEU A 6 -36.54 40.35 32.79
CA LEU A 6 -37.59 39.78 33.67
C LEU A 6 -37.75 38.27 33.31
N ALA A 7 -38.78 37.58 33.83
CA ALA A 7 -39.16 36.21 33.47
C ALA A 7 -40.66 36.14 33.10
N MET A 8 -41.09 35.10 32.38
CA MET A 8 -42.51 34.72 32.36
C MET A 8 -42.70 33.20 32.28
N ARG A 9 -43.22 32.63 33.38
CA ARG A 9 -43.84 31.29 33.46
C ARG A 9 -45.33 31.41 33.14
N SER A 10 -45.97 30.28 32.78
CA SER A 10 -47.41 29.94 32.93
C SER A 10 -47.99 29.30 31.65
N LEU A 11 -48.88 28.29 31.62
CA LEU A 11 -49.15 27.07 32.44
C LEU A 11 -50.36 26.34 31.79
N VAL A 12 -50.46 25.00 31.96
CA VAL A 12 -51.72 24.19 31.88
C VAL A 12 -52.42 23.97 30.51
N SER A 13 -52.20 22.78 29.92
CA SER A 13 -53.11 21.60 29.75
C SER A 13 -54.66 21.74 29.64
N PRO A 14 -55.47 20.69 29.32
CA PRO A 14 -55.25 19.38 28.64
C PRO A 14 -56.35 19.02 27.56
N ILE A 15 -56.55 17.71 27.25
CA ILE A 15 -57.74 17.03 26.63
C ILE A 15 -57.69 16.93 25.07
N MET A 16 -57.92 15.78 24.37
CA MET A 16 -58.46 14.45 24.73
C MET A 16 -57.86 13.25 23.95
N ARG A 17 -57.91 12.07 24.60
CA ARG A 17 -58.00 10.63 24.16
C ARG A 17 -58.05 10.32 22.64
N LEU A 18 -57.46 9.23 22.14
CA LEU A 18 -57.60 7.77 22.44
C LEU A 18 -56.30 7.02 21.96
N SER A 19 -55.98 5.74 22.17
CA SER A 19 -56.37 4.60 23.07
C SER A 19 -55.29 3.49 22.88
N SER A 20 -54.64 2.92 23.91
CA SER A 20 -55.01 1.70 24.68
C SER A 20 -55.59 0.54 23.81
N VAL A 21 -55.14 -0.74 23.81
CA VAL A 21 -54.46 -1.57 24.83
C VAL A 21 -53.57 -2.68 24.20
N SER A 22 -52.41 -2.88 24.83
CA SER A 22 -51.57 -4.09 25.10
C SER A 22 -51.89 -5.51 24.59
N ARG A 23 -50.79 -6.28 24.38
CA ARG A 23 -50.53 -7.75 24.63
C ARG A 23 -51.63 -8.76 24.26
N SER A 24 -51.33 -9.87 23.56
CA SER A 24 -50.42 -10.93 24.06
C SER A 24 -50.11 -12.03 23.02
N THR A 25 -49.17 -12.91 23.39
CA THR A 25 -48.82 -14.20 22.78
C THR A 25 -49.98 -15.19 22.71
N LEU A 26 -49.97 -16.13 21.74
CA LEU A 26 -50.49 -17.49 21.93
C LEU A 26 -49.82 -18.51 20.98
N THR A 27 -49.68 -19.74 21.48
CA THR A 27 -49.00 -20.90 20.89
C THR A 27 -50.00 -21.92 20.31
N THR A 28 -49.47 -23.12 19.98
CA THR A 28 -50.15 -24.44 19.94
C THR A 28 -50.97 -24.88 18.70
N THR A 29 -50.28 -25.67 17.85
CA THR A 29 -50.61 -27.06 17.45
C THR A 29 -52.03 -27.47 16.99
N SER A 30 -52.10 -28.19 15.86
CA SER A 30 -52.65 -29.57 15.83
C SER A 30 -52.43 -30.29 14.47
N GLN A 31 -52.05 -31.58 14.55
CA GLN A 31 -52.51 -32.76 13.77
C GLN A 31 -52.68 -32.72 12.22
N ALA A 32 -52.72 -33.84 11.48
CA ALA A 32 -52.07 -35.16 11.55
C ALA A 32 -52.43 -35.94 10.25
N LEU A 33 -51.54 -36.84 9.79
CA LEU A 33 -51.81 -38.06 9.01
C LEU A 33 -52.82 -38.04 7.83
N ARG A 34 -52.33 -38.28 6.60
CA ARG A 34 -52.86 -39.34 5.73
C ARG A 34 -51.87 -39.80 4.66
N SER A 35 -52.09 -41.01 4.12
CA SER A 35 -51.06 -41.84 3.47
C SER A 35 -51.52 -42.48 2.14
N LYS A 36 -50.53 -42.97 1.38
CA LYS A 36 -50.62 -43.97 0.28
C LYS A 36 -51.29 -43.54 -1.05
N PRO A 37 -51.09 -44.28 -2.16
CA PRO A 37 -50.00 -45.24 -2.50
C PRO A 37 -49.39 -45.05 -3.93
N LEU A 38 -48.38 -45.87 -4.24
CA LEU A 38 -47.83 -46.06 -5.59
C LEU A 38 -48.82 -46.73 -6.57
N ARG A 39 -48.59 -46.57 -7.87
CA ARG A 39 -49.13 -47.46 -8.92
C ARG A 39 -48.16 -47.64 -10.09
N SER A 40 -48.06 -48.87 -10.59
CA SER A 40 -47.10 -49.29 -11.63
C SER A 40 -47.79 -50.14 -12.71
N ASN A 41 -47.30 -50.02 -13.95
CA ASN A 41 -47.39 -50.97 -15.08
C ASN A 41 -48.76 -51.40 -15.65
N GLY A 42 -48.80 -51.65 -16.97
CA GLY A 42 -49.49 -52.84 -17.49
C GLY A 42 -50.46 -52.75 -18.68
N LEU A 43 -49.97 -52.35 -19.87
CA LEU A 43 -50.24 -52.95 -21.20
C LEU A 43 -51.65 -53.50 -21.64
N SER A 44 -52.04 -53.06 -22.86
CA SER A 44 -52.73 -53.82 -23.94
C SER A 44 -54.26 -54.05 -23.85
N ILE A 45 -55.06 -54.31 -24.91
CA ILE A 45 -54.85 -54.88 -26.28
C ILE A 45 -55.65 -54.10 -27.37
N ALA A 46 -55.28 -54.29 -28.66
CA ALA A 46 -55.78 -53.62 -29.88
C ALA A 46 -57.11 -54.15 -30.51
N ARG A 47 -57.67 -53.37 -31.46
CA ARG A 47 -58.30 -53.82 -32.75
C ARG A 47 -58.49 -52.64 -33.72
N VAL A 48 -57.83 -52.62 -34.90
CA VAL A 48 -58.30 -53.08 -36.24
C VAL A 48 -59.25 -52.12 -36.99
N ALA A 49 -58.79 -51.52 -38.11
CA ALA A 49 -59.54 -51.37 -39.38
C ALA A 49 -58.64 -50.84 -40.54
N ARG A 50 -59.04 -51.14 -41.79
CA ARG A 50 -58.24 -51.13 -43.04
C ARG A 50 -58.14 -49.78 -43.79
N ARG A 51 -57.03 -49.64 -44.55
CA ARG A 51 -56.82 -48.97 -45.87
C ARG A 51 -57.73 -47.81 -46.32
N GLY A 52 -57.11 -46.69 -46.71
CA GLY A 52 -57.70 -45.70 -47.62
C GLY A 52 -56.70 -44.64 -48.12
N TYR A 53 -56.16 -44.84 -49.33
CA TYR A 53 -55.47 -43.90 -50.22
C TYR A 53 -54.27 -43.06 -49.72
N ALA A 54 -53.43 -42.66 -50.69
CA ALA A 54 -52.19 -41.93 -50.48
C ALA A 54 -52.40 -40.44 -50.74
N ASP A 55 -51.89 -39.60 -49.84
CA ASP A 55 -51.61 -38.19 -50.10
C ASP A 55 -50.26 -37.82 -49.45
N ALA A 56 -49.44 -37.09 -50.22
CA ALA A 56 -48.19 -36.41 -49.89
C ALA A 56 -47.25 -37.00 -48.81
N ALA A 57 -46.03 -37.38 -49.22
CA ALA A 57 -44.92 -37.59 -48.29
C ALA A 57 -44.57 -36.27 -47.55
N PRO A 58 -44.46 -36.27 -46.20
CA PRO A 58 -44.01 -35.09 -45.48
C PRO A 58 -42.53 -34.85 -45.76
N THR A 59 -42.20 -33.63 -46.19
CA THR A 59 -40.82 -33.18 -46.37
C THR A 59 -40.06 -33.23 -45.04
N PRO A 60 -38.75 -33.57 -45.03
CA PRO A 60 -37.98 -33.62 -43.81
C PRO A 60 -37.89 -32.22 -43.18
N SER A 61 -38.42 -32.07 -41.96
CA SER A 61 -38.34 -30.83 -41.20
C SER A 61 -36.88 -30.35 -41.10
N PRO A 62 -36.58 -29.08 -41.43
CA PRO A 62 -35.21 -28.60 -41.40
C PRO A 62 -34.65 -28.64 -39.98
N ALA A 63 -33.45 -29.20 -39.83
CA ALA A 63 -32.79 -29.34 -38.53
C ALA A 63 -32.75 -28.00 -37.77
N PRO A 64 -33.02 -27.97 -36.45
CA PRO A 64 -33.19 -26.72 -35.71
C PRO A 64 -31.91 -25.88 -35.76
N LYS A 65 -32.00 -24.72 -36.42
CA LYS A 65 -30.86 -23.79 -36.57
C LYS A 65 -30.31 -23.43 -35.19
N PRO A 66 -29.00 -23.59 -34.93
CA PRO A 66 -28.43 -23.38 -33.59
C PRO A 66 -28.68 -21.94 -33.11
N LYS A 67 -29.35 -21.80 -31.97
CA LYS A 67 -29.82 -20.51 -31.42
C LYS A 67 -28.63 -19.53 -31.30
N LYS A 68 -28.75 -18.32 -31.87
CA LYS A 68 -27.66 -17.32 -32.00
C LYS A 68 -26.87 -17.08 -30.68
N ARG A 69 -27.53 -17.13 -29.51
CA ARG A 69 -26.89 -17.03 -28.18
C ARG A 69 -25.72 -18.02 -27.97
N PHE A 70 -25.82 -19.25 -28.47
CA PHE A 70 -24.72 -20.23 -28.36
C PHE A 70 -23.49 -19.89 -29.20
N ARG A 71 -23.64 -19.14 -30.31
CA ARG A 71 -22.49 -18.63 -31.06
C ARG A 71 -21.80 -17.49 -30.31
N ALA A 72 -22.56 -16.56 -29.74
CA ALA A 72 -22.01 -15.45 -28.95
C ALA A 72 -21.22 -15.96 -27.73
N LEU A 73 -21.78 -16.92 -26.97
CA LEU A 73 -21.09 -17.52 -25.82
C LEU A 73 -19.79 -18.24 -26.22
N ARG A 74 -19.78 -18.97 -27.35
CA ARG A 74 -18.55 -19.61 -27.88
C ARG A 74 -17.50 -18.59 -28.32
N TRP A 75 -17.90 -17.45 -28.88
CA TRP A 75 -16.97 -16.38 -29.24
C TRP A 75 -16.42 -15.67 -28.00
N ALA A 76 -17.24 -15.39 -27.00
CA ALA A 76 -16.80 -14.87 -25.71
C ALA A 76 -15.79 -15.81 -25.05
N TRP A 77 -16.10 -17.12 -24.97
CA TRP A 77 -15.19 -18.15 -24.45
C TRP A 77 -13.86 -18.21 -25.20
N ARG A 78 -13.88 -18.19 -26.54
CA ARG A 78 -12.66 -18.14 -27.37
C ARG A 78 -11.85 -16.88 -27.10
N LEU A 79 -12.50 -15.72 -27.01
CA LEU A 79 -11.83 -14.46 -26.70
C LEU A 79 -11.19 -14.49 -25.30
N THR A 80 -11.88 -15.04 -24.29
CA THR A 80 -11.33 -15.24 -22.95
C THR A 80 -10.06 -16.11 -22.98
N TRP A 81 -10.07 -17.23 -23.70
CA TRP A 81 -8.89 -18.09 -23.84
C TRP A 81 -7.75 -17.43 -24.61
N LEU A 82 -8.04 -16.70 -25.69
CA LEU A 82 -7.03 -15.96 -26.44
C LEU A 82 -6.40 -14.85 -25.60
N SER A 83 -7.20 -14.10 -24.84
CA SER A 83 -6.70 -13.09 -23.89
C SER A 83 -5.88 -13.71 -22.77
N ALA A 84 -6.28 -14.87 -22.24
CA ALA A 84 -5.52 -15.59 -21.22
C ALA A 84 -4.16 -16.08 -21.74
N LEU A 85 -4.13 -16.70 -22.93
CA LEU A 85 -2.90 -17.12 -23.60
C LEU A 85 -1.99 -15.92 -23.93
N GLY A 86 -2.56 -14.81 -24.40
CA GLY A 86 -1.84 -13.57 -24.64
C GLY A 86 -1.23 -12.98 -23.36
N LEU A 87 -1.96 -12.98 -22.24
CA LEU A 87 -1.47 -12.52 -20.94
C LEU A 87 -0.35 -13.41 -20.40
N ILE A 88 -0.48 -14.74 -20.53
CA ILE A 88 0.57 -15.71 -20.16
C ILE A 88 1.82 -15.46 -21.01
N GLY A 89 1.68 -15.35 -22.34
CA GLY A 89 2.79 -15.07 -23.25
C GLY A 89 3.49 -13.74 -22.95
N ALA A 90 2.74 -12.67 -22.73
CA ALA A 90 3.29 -11.35 -22.38
C ALA A 90 4.00 -11.36 -21.01
N THR A 91 3.47 -12.10 -20.03
CA THR A 91 4.08 -12.25 -18.71
C THR A 91 5.35 -13.09 -18.77
N ALA A 92 5.34 -14.19 -19.53
CA ALA A 92 6.52 -15.01 -19.77
C ALA A 92 7.62 -14.23 -20.49
N TYR A 93 7.28 -13.45 -21.53
CA TYR A 93 8.20 -12.54 -22.21
C TYR A 93 8.76 -11.49 -21.25
N SER A 94 7.92 -10.84 -20.45
CA SER A 94 8.37 -9.85 -19.45
C SER A 94 9.30 -10.45 -18.40
N ILE A 95 9.11 -11.71 -18.00
CA ILE A 95 10.02 -12.41 -17.08
C ILE A 95 11.33 -12.82 -17.78
N TYR A 96 11.28 -13.19 -19.05
CA TYR A 96 12.47 -13.45 -19.86
C TYR A 96 13.32 -12.18 -20.00
N ASP A 97 12.71 -11.06 -20.41
CA ASP A 97 13.32 -9.74 -20.56
C ASP A 97 13.97 -9.25 -19.24
N LEU A 98 13.26 -9.37 -18.12
CA LEU A 98 13.79 -9.06 -16.79
C LEU A 98 15.03 -9.89 -16.39
N ARG A 99 15.20 -11.10 -16.96
CA ARG A 99 16.32 -12.00 -16.70
C ARG A 99 17.49 -11.86 -17.68
N HIS A 100 17.29 -11.19 -18.81
CA HIS A 100 18.30 -11.01 -19.85
C HIS A 100 18.46 -9.51 -20.20
N PRO A 101 18.88 -8.66 -19.23
CA PRO A 101 19.14 -7.25 -19.50
C PRO A 101 20.24 -7.09 -20.55
N GLU A 102 20.15 -6.02 -21.33
CA GLU A 102 21.23 -5.59 -22.24
C GLU A 102 22.52 -5.26 -21.47
N GLU A 103 23.65 -5.22 -22.18
CA GLU A 103 24.90 -4.73 -21.60
C GLU A 103 24.81 -3.23 -21.33
N GLN A 104 25.37 -2.82 -20.19
CA GLN A 104 25.41 -1.42 -19.79
C GLN A 104 26.70 -0.79 -20.26
N TYR A 105 26.63 0.43 -20.78
CA TYR A 105 27.82 1.20 -21.09
C TYR A 105 28.29 2.00 -19.88
N GLU A 106 29.61 2.22 -19.79
CA GLU A 106 30.19 3.01 -18.71
C GLU A 106 29.83 4.51 -18.85
N PRO A 107 29.31 5.15 -17.78
CA PRO A 107 28.92 6.55 -17.83
C PRO A 107 30.08 7.50 -18.15
N ASP A 108 29.76 8.55 -18.90
CA ASP A 108 30.71 9.62 -19.25
C ASP A 108 31.06 10.45 -18.00
N PRO A 109 32.33 10.48 -17.56
CA PRO A 109 32.74 11.14 -16.32
C PRO A 109 32.56 12.66 -16.34
N THR A 110 32.29 13.28 -17.51
CA THR A 110 32.00 14.72 -17.61
C THR A 110 30.54 15.09 -17.31
N LYS A 111 29.65 14.11 -17.17
CA LYS A 111 28.24 14.32 -16.83
C LYS A 111 28.04 14.57 -15.33
N LYS A 112 27.00 15.34 -15.00
CA LYS A 112 26.61 15.65 -13.62
C LYS A 112 26.36 14.37 -12.82
N THR A 113 26.92 14.31 -11.61
CA THR A 113 26.74 13.20 -10.66
C THR A 113 25.45 13.38 -9.87
N LEU A 114 24.53 12.43 -10.02
CA LEU A 114 23.24 12.39 -9.34
C LEU A 114 23.26 11.30 -8.27
N VAL A 115 23.32 11.71 -6.99
CA VAL A 115 23.20 10.80 -5.85
C VAL A 115 21.73 10.67 -5.44
N ILE A 116 21.26 9.45 -5.26
CA ILE A 116 19.89 9.13 -4.82
C ILE A 116 19.98 8.33 -3.52
N LEU A 117 19.42 8.86 -2.43
CA LEU A 117 19.37 8.20 -1.13
C LEU A 117 18.08 7.41 -0.96
N GLY A 118 18.20 6.17 -0.50
CA GLY A 118 17.10 5.26 -0.22
C GLY A 118 16.61 4.45 -1.43
N THR A 119 16.03 3.28 -1.15
CA THR A 119 15.41 2.36 -2.11
C THR A 119 13.89 2.24 -1.88
N GLY A 120 13.26 3.33 -1.44
CA GLY A 120 11.83 3.42 -1.17
C GLY A 120 10.97 3.81 -2.38
N TRP A 121 9.69 4.04 -2.13
CA TRP A 121 8.68 4.41 -3.15
C TRP A 121 9.09 5.59 -4.03
N GLY A 122 9.60 6.68 -3.44
CA GLY A 122 10.07 7.86 -4.17
C GLY A 122 11.28 7.56 -5.05
N SER A 123 12.38 7.12 -4.42
CA SER A 123 13.65 6.83 -5.12
C SER A 123 13.49 5.81 -6.24
N VAL A 124 12.72 4.73 -6.04
CA VAL A 124 12.52 3.69 -7.06
C VAL A 124 11.58 4.16 -8.17
N SER A 125 10.60 5.01 -7.88
CA SER A 125 9.73 5.60 -8.91
C SER A 125 10.47 6.64 -9.78
N LEU A 126 11.41 7.38 -9.17
CA LEU A 126 12.40 8.18 -9.87
C LEU A 126 13.28 7.28 -10.74
N LEU A 127 14.01 6.34 -10.15
CA LEU A 127 14.94 5.45 -10.84
C LEU A 127 14.30 4.77 -12.04
N LYS A 128 13.12 4.16 -11.91
CA LYS A 128 12.46 3.47 -13.03
C LYS A 128 12.19 4.37 -14.25
N LYS A 129 11.93 5.67 -14.06
CA LYS A 129 11.61 6.62 -15.15
C LYS A 129 12.75 7.56 -15.53
N LEU A 130 13.80 7.65 -14.72
CA LEU A 130 15.00 8.42 -15.01
C LEU A 130 15.74 7.83 -16.21
N ASP A 131 16.15 8.70 -17.12
CA ASP A 131 17.03 8.38 -18.23
C ASP A 131 18.48 8.56 -17.77
N THR A 132 19.10 7.44 -17.40
CA THR A 132 20.46 7.37 -16.85
C THR A 132 21.54 7.74 -17.87
N GLU A 133 21.21 7.83 -19.16
CA GLU A 133 22.15 8.27 -20.19
C GLU A 133 22.63 9.72 -19.97
N ASN A 134 21.87 10.50 -19.20
CA ASN A 134 22.11 11.92 -18.96
C ASN A 134 22.96 12.23 -17.72
N TYR A 135 23.19 11.25 -16.83
CA TYR A 135 23.73 11.49 -15.48
C TYR A 135 24.64 10.37 -15.01
N ASN A 136 25.65 10.71 -14.21
CA ASN A 136 26.43 9.74 -13.45
C ASN A 136 25.64 9.36 -12.18
N VAL A 137 24.82 8.32 -12.25
CA VAL A 137 23.89 7.98 -11.16
C VAL A 137 24.55 7.08 -10.12
N VAL A 138 24.41 7.48 -8.85
CA VAL A 138 24.82 6.71 -7.67
C VAL A 138 23.61 6.54 -6.74
N VAL A 139 23.35 5.32 -6.29
CA VAL A 139 22.30 5.00 -5.32
C VAL A 139 22.93 4.54 -4.02
N VAL A 140 22.50 5.12 -2.90
CA VAL A 140 22.98 4.78 -1.55
C VAL A 140 21.78 4.37 -0.70
N SER A 141 21.80 3.16 -0.14
CA SER A 141 20.79 2.74 0.84
C SER A 141 21.26 1.51 1.62
N PRO A 142 20.98 1.39 2.93
CA PRO A 142 21.30 0.19 3.70
C PRO A 142 20.39 -1.00 3.36
N ARG A 143 19.51 -0.86 2.35
CA ARG A 143 18.56 -1.88 1.91
C ARG A 143 18.69 -2.11 0.40
N ASN A 144 19.27 -3.23 -0.01
CA ASN A 144 19.43 -3.60 -1.43
C ASN A 144 18.14 -4.01 -2.18
N TYR A 145 16.95 -3.72 -1.65
CA TYR A 145 15.68 -4.03 -2.29
C TYR A 145 14.64 -2.91 -2.10
N PHE A 146 13.76 -2.78 -3.09
CA PHE A 146 12.47 -2.12 -2.95
C PHE A 146 11.51 -3.01 -2.15
N LEU A 147 10.76 -2.42 -1.24
CA LEU A 147 9.71 -3.08 -0.46
C LEU A 147 8.33 -2.53 -0.84
N PHE A 148 7.45 -3.40 -1.32
CA PHE A 148 6.04 -3.07 -1.58
C PHE A 148 5.24 -3.07 -0.26
N THR A 149 5.46 -2.02 0.53
CA THR A 149 4.94 -1.87 1.90
C THR A 149 3.44 -2.12 2.12
N PRO A 150 2.50 -1.89 1.18
CA PRO A 150 1.07 -2.12 1.45
C PRO A 150 0.67 -3.58 1.66
N LEU A 151 1.50 -4.54 1.25
CA LEU A 151 1.27 -5.97 1.50
C LEU A 151 2.14 -6.52 2.64
N LEU A 152 2.85 -5.66 3.36
CA LEU A 152 3.65 -6.04 4.53
C LEU A 152 2.81 -6.58 5.71
N PRO A 153 1.58 -6.09 6.00
CA PRO A 153 0.74 -6.71 7.02
C PRO A 153 0.48 -8.20 6.76
N SER A 154 0.20 -8.59 5.52
CA SER A 154 -0.02 -9.98 5.10
C SER A 154 1.22 -10.89 5.26
N CYS A 155 2.43 -10.31 5.39
CA CYS A 155 3.64 -11.09 5.67
C CYS A 155 3.79 -11.48 7.15
N THR A 156 3.12 -10.78 8.06
CA THR A 156 3.16 -11.09 9.50
C THR A 156 2.46 -12.41 9.85
N THR A 157 1.53 -12.86 9.01
CA THR A 157 0.70 -14.06 9.18
C THR A 157 1.00 -15.17 8.19
N GLY A 158 1.97 -14.97 7.29
CA GLY A 158 2.31 -15.94 6.24
C GLY A 158 1.28 -16.05 5.11
N LEU A 159 0.37 -15.07 4.94
CA LEU A 159 -0.52 -15.01 3.76
C LEU A 159 0.26 -14.66 2.48
N ILE A 160 1.30 -13.84 2.60
CA ILE A 160 2.22 -13.48 1.51
C ILE A 160 3.66 -13.66 1.98
N GLU A 161 4.51 -14.26 1.15
CA GLU A 161 5.93 -14.39 1.45
C GLU A 161 6.62 -13.03 1.35
N HIS A 162 7.49 -12.69 2.31
CA HIS A 162 8.20 -11.41 2.26
C HIS A 162 9.00 -11.23 0.96
N ARG A 163 9.59 -12.32 0.41
CA ARG A 163 10.32 -12.32 -0.88
C ARG A 163 9.43 -12.01 -2.10
N SER A 164 8.11 -12.14 -1.99
CA SER A 164 7.14 -11.84 -3.04
C SER A 164 6.85 -10.35 -3.16
N ILE A 165 7.00 -9.59 -2.06
CA ILE A 165 6.80 -8.12 -2.01
C ILE A 165 8.11 -7.33 -2.09
N MET A 166 9.25 -8.02 -2.15
CA MET A 166 10.60 -7.44 -2.36
C MET A 166 10.99 -7.48 -3.84
N GLU A 167 11.65 -6.44 -4.33
CA GLU A 167 12.33 -6.43 -5.64
C GLU A 167 13.78 -5.91 -5.50
N PRO A 168 14.82 -6.74 -5.77
CA PRO A 168 16.21 -6.31 -5.64
C PRO A 168 16.52 -5.04 -6.44
N ILE A 169 17.17 -4.07 -5.81
CA ILE A 169 17.51 -2.80 -6.47
C ILE A 169 18.43 -3.03 -7.68
N ARG A 170 19.34 -4.00 -7.57
CA ARG A 170 20.26 -4.39 -8.65
C ARG A 170 19.52 -4.86 -9.91
N ASN A 171 18.34 -5.48 -9.79
CA ASN A 171 17.50 -5.82 -10.96
C ASN A 171 17.01 -4.54 -11.65
N ILE A 172 16.47 -3.59 -10.88
CA ILE A 172 15.97 -2.30 -11.39
C ILE A 172 17.10 -1.47 -12.02
N LEU A 173 18.30 -1.53 -11.45
CA LEU A 173 19.48 -0.82 -11.96
C LEU A 173 20.10 -1.47 -13.20
N ARG A 174 20.10 -2.80 -13.33
CA ARG A 174 20.57 -3.50 -14.54
C ARG A 174 19.65 -3.34 -15.75
N GLN A 175 18.40 -2.91 -15.54
CA GLN A 175 17.44 -2.55 -16.59
C GLN A 175 17.61 -1.09 -17.08
N LYS A 176 18.80 -0.51 -16.89
CA LYS A 176 19.20 0.82 -17.37
C LYS A 176 20.27 0.69 -18.45
N LYS A 177 20.40 1.71 -19.30
CA LYS A 177 21.36 1.68 -20.42
C LYS A 177 22.79 2.01 -19.98
N ALA A 178 22.94 2.99 -19.10
CA ALA A 178 24.22 3.37 -18.50
C ALA A 178 24.37 2.68 -17.14
N THR A 179 25.59 2.28 -16.77
CA THR A 179 25.88 1.65 -15.48
C THR A 179 25.47 2.58 -14.33
N VAL A 180 24.71 2.08 -13.36
CA VAL A 180 24.36 2.80 -12.12
C VAL A 180 25.11 2.20 -10.95
N LYS A 181 25.86 3.03 -10.22
CA LYS A 181 26.58 2.58 -9.01
C LYS A 181 25.59 2.42 -7.86
N PHE A 182 25.71 1.34 -7.09
CA PHE A 182 24.92 1.12 -5.88
C PHE A 182 25.81 0.74 -4.70
N TYR A 183 25.70 1.51 -3.63
CA TYR A 183 26.32 1.26 -2.34
C TYR A 183 25.26 0.82 -1.33
N GLU A 184 25.46 -0.38 -0.78
CA GLU A 184 24.65 -0.90 0.33
C GLU A 184 25.18 -0.33 1.64
N ALA A 185 24.77 0.91 1.94
CA ALA A 185 25.32 1.73 3.02
C ALA A 185 24.28 2.72 3.53
N GLU A 186 24.34 3.07 4.83
CA GLU A 186 23.56 4.18 5.39
C GLU A 186 24.24 5.52 5.09
N ALA A 187 23.46 6.51 4.65
CA ALA A 187 23.93 7.89 4.57
C ALA A 187 23.86 8.51 5.98
N THR A 188 25.01 8.67 6.62
CA THR A 188 25.11 9.13 8.02
C THR A 188 25.07 10.64 8.14
N LYS A 189 25.67 11.35 7.17
CA LYS A 189 25.66 12.82 7.08
C LYS A 189 25.60 13.29 5.63
N ILE A 190 24.94 14.42 5.40
CA ILE A 190 25.00 15.17 4.13
C ILE A 190 25.72 16.48 4.44
N ASP A 191 26.89 16.71 3.85
CA ASP A 191 27.63 17.97 3.98
C ASP A 191 27.27 18.85 2.77
N TYR A 192 26.40 19.84 2.98
CA TYR A 192 25.88 20.67 1.89
C TYR A 192 26.96 21.59 1.29
N GLU A 193 27.85 22.15 2.12
CA GLU A 193 28.88 23.08 1.69
C GLU A 193 29.93 22.38 0.81
N LYS A 194 30.38 21.18 1.22
CA LYS A 194 31.31 20.36 0.43
C LYS A 194 30.66 19.56 -0.70
N ARG A 195 29.33 19.44 -0.70
CA ARG A 195 28.54 18.62 -1.62
C ARG A 195 28.96 17.14 -1.62
N VAL A 196 29.08 16.57 -0.42
CA VAL A 196 29.35 15.14 -0.20
C VAL A 196 28.31 14.49 0.70
N VAL A 197 28.04 13.21 0.49
CA VAL A 197 27.31 12.35 1.42
C VAL A 197 28.30 11.41 2.09
N LEU A 198 28.37 11.43 3.41
CA LEU A 198 29.12 10.46 4.20
C LEU A 198 28.28 9.19 4.29
N ILE A 199 28.89 8.05 3.96
CA ILE A 199 28.22 6.74 3.95
C ILE A 199 28.96 5.74 4.86
N SER A 200 28.19 4.88 5.53
CA SER A 200 28.69 3.78 6.37
C SER A 200 28.12 2.44 5.93
N ASP A 201 28.98 1.44 5.74
CA ASP A 201 28.61 0.04 5.69
C ASP A 201 28.67 -0.52 7.12
N ASP A 202 27.48 -0.60 7.74
CA ASP A 202 27.29 -1.09 9.10
C ASP A 202 27.07 -2.62 9.16
N SER A 203 27.23 -3.35 8.05
CA SER A 203 27.08 -4.83 8.02
C SER A 203 28.12 -5.57 8.88
N GLU A 204 27.82 -6.79 9.30
CA GLU A 204 28.74 -7.59 10.13
C GLU A 204 30.02 -8.00 9.38
N ILE A 205 29.97 -8.04 8.04
CA ILE A 205 31.10 -8.41 7.18
C ILE A 205 31.87 -7.14 6.80
N LYS A 206 32.96 -6.84 7.51
CA LYS A 206 33.80 -5.67 7.23
C LYS A 206 34.89 -5.96 6.20
N GLY A 207 35.03 -5.06 5.22
CA GLY A 207 36.24 -4.92 4.40
C GLY A 207 37.16 -3.81 4.91
N ASP A 208 38.28 -3.58 4.20
CA ASP A 208 39.28 -2.55 4.56
C ASP A 208 38.71 -1.13 4.62
N ILE A 209 37.65 -0.87 3.86
CA ILE A 209 36.91 0.41 3.84
C ILE A 209 35.45 0.11 4.17
N SER A 210 34.97 0.69 5.27
CA SER A 210 33.56 0.65 5.69
C SER A 210 32.91 2.03 5.75
N HIS A 211 33.69 3.11 5.68
CA HIS A 211 33.23 4.49 5.76
C HIS A 211 33.89 5.30 4.64
N THR A 212 33.12 6.12 3.91
CA THR A 212 33.66 6.99 2.85
C THR A 212 32.73 8.15 2.51
N GLU A 213 33.17 9.04 1.62
CA GLU A 213 32.42 10.19 1.11
C GLU A 213 32.05 9.98 -0.37
N VAL A 214 30.82 10.34 -0.74
CA VAL A 214 30.31 10.31 -2.12
C VAL A 214 29.99 11.74 -2.57
N PRO A 215 30.74 12.33 -3.52
CA PRO A 215 30.46 13.66 -4.04
C PRO A 215 29.22 13.69 -4.93
N PHE A 216 28.53 14.84 -4.99
CA PHE A 216 27.35 15.03 -5.84
C PHE A 216 27.28 16.41 -6.50
N ASP A 217 26.78 16.45 -7.74
CA ASP A 217 26.29 17.68 -8.36
C ASP A 217 24.80 17.90 -8.04
N MET A 218 24.05 16.79 -7.92
CA MET A 218 22.61 16.76 -7.64
C MET A 218 22.32 15.67 -6.61
N LEU A 219 21.47 15.96 -5.62
CA LEU A 219 21.10 15.01 -4.56
C LEU A 219 19.58 14.84 -4.48
N VAL A 220 19.09 13.59 -4.44
CA VAL A 220 17.70 13.26 -4.13
C VAL A 220 17.62 12.48 -2.83
N ILE A 221 16.91 13.02 -1.85
CA ILE A 221 16.70 12.43 -0.54
C ILE A 221 15.35 11.70 -0.53
N GLY A 222 15.38 10.37 -0.60
CA GLY A 222 14.19 9.51 -0.54
C GLY A 222 14.28 8.44 0.56
N VAL A 223 14.90 8.79 1.70
CA VAL A 223 15.14 7.91 2.86
C VAL A 223 13.88 7.62 3.69
N GLY A 224 12.79 8.35 3.43
CA GLY A 224 11.53 8.22 4.17
C GLY A 224 11.67 8.56 5.67
N ALA A 225 10.75 8.02 6.46
CA ALA A 225 10.67 8.24 7.91
C ALA A 225 11.04 6.98 8.70
N GLU A 226 11.38 7.17 9.99
CA GLU A 226 11.43 6.12 11.02
C GLU A 226 10.12 6.09 11.82
N ASN A 227 9.90 5.05 12.64
CA ASN A 227 8.73 4.94 13.50
C ASN A 227 8.79 5.97 14.65
N ALA A 228 7.70 6.70 14.88
CA ALA A 228 7.61 7.64 16.01
C ALA A 228 7.09 6.93 17.27
N THR A 229 7.86 7.03 18.36
CA THR A 229 7.43 6.58 19.69
C THR A 229 6.77 7.68 20.53
N PHE A 230 6.77 8.92 20.04
CA PHE A 230 6.26 10.12 20.73
C PHE A 230 6.90 10.36 22.12
N GLY A 231 8.06 9.77 22.41
CA GLY A 231 8.71 9.82 23.72
C GLY A 231 8.09 8.90 24.78
N ILE A 232 7.16 8.02 24.39
CA ILE A 232 6.54 7.05 25.29
C ILE A 232 7.57 5.98 25.66
N GLN A 233 7.80 5.81 26.97
CA GLN A 233 8.74 4.83 27.52
C GLN A 233 8.29 3.39 27.22
N GLY A 234 9.25 2.52 26.85
CA GLY A 234 9.03 1.09 26.61
C GLY A 234 8.61 0.72 25.19
N VAL A 235 8.29 1.69 24.32
CA VAL A 235 7.84 1.40 22.94
C VAL A 235 8.94 0.73 22.12
N ARG A 236 10.21 1.19 22.22
CA ARG A 236 11.31 0.58 21.44
C ARG A 236 11.73 -0.78 22.01
N GLU A 237 11.51 -0.97 23.31
CA GLU A 237 12.00 -2.08 24.11
C GLU A 237 11.03 -3.28 24.13
N HIS A 238 9.72 -3.02 24.04
CA HIS A 238 8.67 -4.02 24.31
C HIS A 238 7.57 -4.11 23.23
N SER A 239 7.64 -3.30 22.16
CA SER A 239 6.72 -3.41 21.01
C SER A 239 7.45 -3.85 19.74
N CYS A 240 6.70 -4.44 18.81
CA CYS A 240 7.15 -4.65 17.43
C CYS A 240 6.64 -3.50 16.55
N PHE A 241 7.50 -2.88 15.75
CA PHE A 241 7.05 -1.99 14.68
C PHE A 241 6.51 -2.80 13.49
N LEU A 242 5.96 -2.12 12.48
CA LEU A 242 5.56 -2.73 11.19
C LEU A 242 5.90 -1.77 10.04
N LYS A 243 7.20 -1.66 9.71
CA LYS A 243 7.74 -0.77 8.66
C LYS A 243 8.60 -1.52 7.63
N GLU A 244 9.37 -2.52 8.07
CA GLU A 244 10.34 -3.28 7.26
C GLU A 244 10.07 -4.80 7.25
N VAL A 245 10.80 -5.56 6.44
CA VAL A 245 10.65 -7.03 6.35
C VAL A 245 10.98 -7.74 7.67
N THR A 246 12.06 -7.30 8.33
CA THR A 246 12.49 -7.82 9.64
C THR A 246 11.43 -7.61 10.72
N ASP A 247 10.70 -6.49 10.68
CA ASP A 247 9.57 -6.24 11.57
C ASP A 247 8.48 -7.30 11.40
N ALA A 248 8.10 -7.60 10.15
CA ALA A 248 7.06 -8.59 9.87
C ALA A 248 7.46 -10.01 10.29
N GLN A 249 8.73 -10.38 10.10
CA GLN A 249 9.29 -11.65 10.60
C GLN A 249 9.31 -11.69 12.14
N ASN A 250 9.70 -10.60 12.80
CA ASN A 250 9.69 -10.49 14.27
C ASN A 250 8.27 -10.59 14.84
N ILE A 251 7.27 -9.99 14.18
CA ILE A 251 5.86 -10.13 14.55
C ILE A 251 5.42 -11.59 14.39
N ARG A 252 5.65 -12.23 13.24
CA ARG A 252 5.30 -13.63 13.00
C ARG A 252 5.86 -14.55 14.08
N LYS A 253 7.17 -14.43 14.33
CA LYS A 253 7.85 -15.16 15.40
C LYS A 253 7.23 -14.90 16.76
N ARG A 254 6.94 -13.64 17.11
CA ARG A 254 6.35 -13.27 18.40
C ARG A 254 4.91 -13.80 18.58
N ILE A 255 4.10 -13.85 17.52
CA ILE A 255 2.77 -14.48 17.55
C ILE A 255 2.91 -15.94 17.97
N MET A 256 3.77 -16.70 17.28
CA MET A 256 3.99 -18.11 17.59
C MET A 256 4.66 -18.33 18.95
N ASP A 257 5.61 -17.48 19.35
CA ASP A 257 6.22 -17.54 20.70
C ASP A 257 5.17 -17.32 21.80
N CYS A 258 4.20 -16.43 21.60
CA CYS A 258 3.11 -16.22 22.55
C CYS A 258 2.18 -17.45 22.63
N VAL A 259 1.83 -18.03 21.49
CA VAL A 259 0.99 -19.24 21.41
C VAL A 259 1.68 -20.44 22.08
N GLU A 260 2.91 -20.75 21.69
CA GLU A 260 3.68 -21.87 22.25
C GLU A 260 3.95 -21.70 23.76
N THR A 261 4.21 -20.47 24.22
CA THR A 261 4.38 -20.18 25.66
C THR A 261 3.06 -20.34 26.42
N ALA A 262 1.94 -19.91 25.83
CA ALA A 262 0.62 -20.11 26.44
C ALA A 262 0.24 -21.59 26.56
N MET A 263 0.69 -22.43 25.63
CA MET A 263 0.47 -23.88 25.64
C MET A 263 1.51 -24.65 26.47
N PHE A 264 2.45 -23.96 27.13
CA PHE A 264 3.45 -24.62 27.96
C PHE A 264 2.82 -25.34 29.17
N LYS A 265 3.43 -26.45 29.58
CA LYS A 265 2.92 -27.28 30.67
C LYS A 265 2.84 -26.50 31.99
N ASP A 266 1.71 -26.63 32.68
CA ASP A 266 1.41 -26.00 33.98
C ASP A 266 1.29 -24.45 33.94
N GLN A 267 1.07 -23.85 32.76
CA GLN A 267 0.87 -22.41 32.62
C GLN A 267 -0.43 -21.94 33.31
N THR A 268 -0.37 -20.82 34.05
CA THR A 268 -1.53 -20.29 34.78
C THR A 268 -2.58 -19.66 33.86
N PRO A 269 -3.90 -19.79 34.12
CA PRO A 269 -4.96 -19.27 33.26
C PRO A 269 -4.85 -17.77 32.95
N ASP A 270 -4.47 -16.95 33.94
CA ASP A 270 -4.31 -15.50 33.74
C ASP A 270 -3.15 -15.16 32.79
N GLU A 271 -2.06 -15.93 32.84
CA GLU A 271 -0.90 -15.74 31.96
C GLU A 271 -1.18 -16.29 30.56
N VAL A 272 -1.94 -17.40 30.42
CA VAL A 272 -2.47 -17.87 29.13
C VAL A 272 -3.30 -16.78 28.47
N LYS A 273 -4.24 -16.19 29.21
CA LYS A 273 -5.09 -15.10 28.73
C LYS A 273 -4.28 -13.86 28.34
N ARG A 274 -3.24 -13.50 29.12
CA ARG A 274 -2.33 -12.40 28.77
C ARG A 274 -1.55 -12.69 27.49
N LEU A 275 -0.91 -13.85 27.40
CA LEU A 275 -0.07 -14.23 26.25
C LEU A 275 -0.87 -14.27 24.94
N LEU A 276 -2.13 -14.69 25.00
CA LEU A 276 -3.02 -14.76 23.85
C LEU A 276 -3.77 -13.43 23.56
N HIS A 277 -3.46 -12.36 24.30
CA HIS A 277 -3.94 -11.01 24.01
C HIS A 277 -2.98 -10.28 23.07
N MET A 278 -3.45 -9.96 21.87
CA MET A 278 -2.69 -9.25 20.84
C MET A 278 -3.16 -7.79 20.76
N VAL A 279 -2.28 -6.84 21.07
CA VAL A 279 -2.61 -5.41 21.07
C VAL A 279 -1.96 -4.71 19.87
N VAL A 280 -2.75 -3.94 19.13
CA VAL A 280 -2.32 -3.16 17.96
C VAL A 280 -2.54 -1.69 18.25
N VAL A 281 -1.52 -0.84 18.12
CA VAL A 281 -1.61 0.61 18.38
C VAL A 281 -1.57 1.38 17.07
N GLY A 282 -2.65 2.11 16.78
CA GLY A 282 -2.84 2.91 15.57
C GLY A 282 -3.94 2.36 14.68
N GLY A 283 -5.09 3.01 14.68
CA GLY A 283 -6.24 2.75 13.80
C GLY A 283 -6.10 3.31 12.38
N GLY A 284 -4.88 3.58 11.91
CA GLY A 284 -4.61 3.83 10.50
C GLY A 284 -4.65 2.54 9.67
N PRO A 285 -4.55 2.62 8.34
CA PRO A 285 -4.62 1.44 7.45
C PRO A 285 -3.71 0.30 7.90
N THR A 286 -2.43 0.56 8.20
CA THR A 286 -1.48 -0.49 8.62
C THR A 286 -1.92 -1.28 9.85
N GLY A 287 -2.46 -0.63 10.88
CA GLY A 287 -2.92 -1.32 12.10
C GLY A 287 -4.27 -2.01 11.92
N VAL A 288 -5.17 -1.45 11.12
CA VAL A 288 -6.45 -2.07 10.75
C VAL A 288 -6.23 -3.31 9.87
N GLU A 289 -5.39 -3.20 8.84
CA GLU A 289 -5.04 -4.33 7.96
C GLU A 289 -4.35 -5.44 8.74
N PHE A 290 -3.40 -5.11 9.64
CA PHE A 290 -2.75 -6.11 10.50
C PHE A 290 -3.72 -6.76 11.48
N ALA A 291 -4.61 -6.01 12.14
CA ALA A 291 -5.60 -6.58 13.06
C ALA A 291 -6.56 -7.55 12.34
N GLY A 292 -6.99 -7.21 11.12
CA GLY A 292 -7.80 -8.10 10.27
C GLY A 292 -7.05 -9.36 9.84
N GLU A 293 -5.83 -9.22 9.31
CA GLU A 293 -4.97 -10.36 8.93
C GLU A 293 -4.69 -11.31 10.10
N LEU A 294 -4.41 -10.77 11.30
CA LEU A 294 -4.15 -11.54 12.51
C LEU A 294 -5.39 -12.31 12.97
N GLN A 295 -6.56 -11.68 12.94
CA GLN A 295 -7.82 -12.33 13.28
C GLN A 295 -8.17 -13.44 12.27
N ASP A 296 -7.91 -13.22 10.97
CA ASP A 296 -8.09 -14.24 9.93
C ASP A 296 -7.13 -15.43 10.13
N PHE A 297 -5.85 -15.18 10.45
CA PHE A 297 -4.88 -16.24 10.72
C PHE A 297 -5.28 -17.08 11.94
N PHE A 298 -5.81 -16.45 12.99
CA PHE A 298 -6.40 -17.19 14.11
C PHE A 298 -7.62 -18.01 13.70
N ASN A 299 -8.53 -17.41 12.93
CA ASN A 299 -9.81 -18.01 12.55
C ASN A 299 -9.71 -19.14 11.52
N ASP A 300 -8.84 -19.02 10.53
CA ASP A 300 -8.71 -19.97 9.43
C ASP A 300 -7.70 -21.09 9.77
N ASP A 301 -6.62 -20.74 10.46
CA ASP A 301 -5.44 -21.59 10.63
C ASP A 301 -5.22 -21.98 12.11
N LEU A 302 -4.89 -21.04 13.01
CA LEU A 302 -4.40 -21.39 14.35
C LEU A 302 -5.40 -22.19 15.19
N LYS A 303 -6.66 -21.74 15.31
CA LYS A 303 -7.66 -22.43 16.16
C LYS A 303 -8.03 -23.84 15.67
N LYS A 304 -7.69 -24.17 14.43
CA LYS A 304 -7.89 -25.51 13.85
C LYS A 304 -6.77 -26.47 14.26
N TRP A 305 -5.54 -25.97 14.34
CA TRP A 305 -4.36 -26.77 14.68
C TRP A 305 -4.06 -26.79 16.19
N ILE A 306 -4.48 -25.74 16.91
CA ILE A 306 -4.31 -25.54 18.35
C ILE A 306 -5.67 -25.11 18.94
N PRO A 307 -6.65 -26.02 19.06
CA PRO A 307 -7.99 -25.68 19.53
C PRO A 307 -8.02 -25.11 20.97
N GLU A 308 -7.02 -25.40 21.79
CA GLU A 308 -6.91 -24.96 23.19
C GLU A 308 -6.78 -23.44 23.36
N ILE A 309 -6.30 -22.71 22.34
CA ILE A 309 -6.22 -21.24 22.40
C ILE A 309 -7.55 -20.53 22.10
N GLN A 310 -8.57 -21.25 21.63
CA GLN A 310 -9.78 -20.65 21.04
C GLN A 310 -10.46 -19.64 21.95
N ASP A 311 -10.67 -19.98 23.22
CA ASP A 311 -11.46 -19.17 24.16
C ASP A 311 -10.66 -18.02 24.80
N ASN A 312 -9.35 -17.94 24.53
CA ASN A 312 -8.43 -16.96 25.14
C ASN A 312 -7.75 -16.03 24.13
N PHE A 313 -7.69 -16.38 22.85
CA PHE A 313 -7.13 -15.52 21.82
C PHE A 313 -8.03 -14.32 21.54
N HIS A 314 -7.49 -13.10 21.63
CA HIS A 314 -8.25 -11.88 21.35
C HIS A 314 -7.35 -10.75 20.85
N VAL A 315 -7.89 -9.96 19.92
CA VAL A 315 -7.21 -8.81 19.31
C VAL A 315 -7.83 -7.52 19.84
N THR A 316 -6.99 -6.54 20.20
CA THR A 316 -7.43 -5.19 20.59
C THR A 316 -6.69 -4.11 19.81
N LEU A 317 -7.44 -3.33 19.01
CA LEU A 317 -6.94 -2.18 18.28
C LEU A 317 -7.15 -0.90 19.12
N VAL A 318 -6.06 -0.23 19.47
CA VAL A 318 -6.01 0.99 20.28
C VAL A 318 -5.77 2.20 19.38
N GLU A 319 -6.65 3.20 19.44
CA GLU A 319 -6.55 4.45 18.67
C GLU A 319 -6.81 5.65 19.60
N ALA A 320 -5.96 6.68 19.49
CA ALA A 320 -6.05 7.89 20.30
C ALA A 320 -7.14 8.86 19.80
N LEU A 321 -7.47 8.81 18.51
CA LEU A 321 -8.54 9.56 17.86
C LEU A 321 -9.92 8.93 18.11
N PRO A 322 -11.03 9.65 17.82
CA PRO A 322 -12.38 9.13 18.03
C PRO A 322 -12.79 7.94 17.16
N ASN A 323 -12.14 7.75 16.00
CA ASN A 323 -12.51 6.77 14.97
C ASN A 323 -11.24 6.10 14.41
N VAL A 324 -11.37 4.85 13.94
CA VAL A 324 -10.39 4.23 13.03
C VAL A 324 -10.53 4.79 11.60
N LEU A 325 -9.52 4.56 10.75
CA LEU A 325 -9.49 4.96 9.34
C LEU A 325 -9.94 6.41 9.07
N PRO A 326 -9.40 7.44 9.77
CA PRO A 326 -9.92 8.81 9.75
C PRO A 326 -9.81 9.54 8.39
N MET A 327 -9.17 8.93 7.39
CA MET A 327 -9.11 9.41 6.01
C MET A 327 -10.26 8.91 5.12
N PHE A 328 -11.08 7.96 5.59
CA PHE A 328 -12.22 7.42 4.85
C PHE A 328 -13.53 8.13 5.24
N SER A 329 -14.53 8.06 4.36
CA SER A 329 -15.88 8.53 4.68
C SER A 329 -16.50 7.81 5.89
N LYS A 330 -17.36 8.52 6.64
CA LYS A 330 -18.00 7.98 7.86
C LYS A 330 -18.70 6.64 7.63
N GLN A 331 -19.35 6.44 6.48
CA GLN A 331 -20.01 5.18 6.14
C GLN A 331 -19.04 3.99 6.13
N LEU A 332 -17.79 4.19 5.67
CA LEU A 332 -16.76 3.15 5.64
C LEU A 332 -16.12 2.93 7.01
N ILE A 333 -16.03 3.97 7.84
CA ILE A 333 -15.65 3.87 9.26
C ILE A 333 -16.69 3.02 10.00
N ASP A 334 -17.97 3.40 9.96
CA ASP A 334 -19.08 2.68 10.60
C ASP A 334 -19.14 1.20 10.14
N TYR A 335 -18.87 0.94 8.85
CA TYR A 335 -18.79 -0.43 8.29
C TYR A 335 -17.57 -1.23 8.77
N THR A 336 -16.42 -0.57 8.96
CA THR A 336 -15.21 -1.18 9.50
C THR A 336 -15.41 -1.56 10.96
N GLU A 337 -15.96 -0.66 11.77
CA GLU A 337 -16.27 -0.92 13.18
C GLU A 337 -17.32 -2.04 13.35
N SER A 338 -18.34 -2.09 12.49
CA SER A 338 -19.30 -3.21 12.46
C SER A 338 -18.62 -4.54 12.09
N THR A 339 -17.75 -4.55 11.08
CA THR A 339 -17.02 -5.76 10.66
C THR A 339 -16.07 -6.24 11.75
N PHE A 340 -15.31 -5.35 12.39
CA PHE A 340 -14.40 -5.72 13.48
C PHE A 340 -15.16 -6.32 14.67
N LYS A 341 -16.35 -5.78 14.96
CA LYS A 341 -17.25 -6.36 15.97
C LYS A 341 -17.82 -7.73 15.58
N GLU A 342 -18.11 -7.97 14.30
CA GLU A 342 -18.49 -9.30 13.78
C GLU A 342 -17.35 -10.32 13.89
N GLU A 343 -16.09 -9.87 13.79
CA GLU A 343 -14.88 -10.70 13.90
C GLU A 343 -14.24 -10.72 15.29
N GLU A 344 -14.95 -10.23 16.31
CA GLU A 344 -14.53 -10.24 17.72
C GLU A 344 -13.25 -9.41 18.02
N ILE A 345 -12.85 -8.53 17.08
CA ILE A 345 -11.75 -7.57 17.26
C ILE A 345 -12.26 -6.39 18.11
N THR A 346 -11.66 -6.18 19.28
CA THR A 346 -12.03 -5.07 20.16
C THR A 346 -11.39 -3.75 19.71
N ILE A 347 -12.20 -2.76 19.35
CA ILE A 347 -11.71 -1.40 19.06
C ILE A 347 -11.79 -0.53 20.32
N ARG A 348 -10.67 0.11 20.69
CA ARG A 348 -10.56 1.10 21.75
C ARG A 348 -10.12 2.45 21.18
N THR A 349 -11.08 3.23 20.67
CA THR A 349 -10.84 4.62 20.28
C THR A 349 -10.71 5.53 21.51
N LYS A 350 -10.28 6.79 21.30
CA LYS A 350 -10.01 7.80 22.34
C LYS A 350 -9.09 7.30 23.48
N THR A 351 -8.22 6.34 23.16
CA THR A 351 -7.37 5.62 24.10
C THR A 351 -5.91 5.85 23.71
N MET A 352 -5.20 6.63 24.52
CA MET A 352 -3.82 7.05 24.25
C MET A 352 -2.83 6.31 25.16
N VAL A 353 -1.96 5.49 24.57
CA VAL A 353 -0.86 4.84 25.31
C VAL A 353 0.05 5.90 25.94
N LYS A 354 0.40 5.71 27.22
CA LYS A 354 1.27 6.59 28.01
C LYS A 354 2.57 5.93 28.43
N LYS A 355 2.58 4.60 28.54
CA LYS A 355 3.76 3.78 28.89
C LYS A 355 3.55 2.35 28.41
N VAL A 356 4.65 1.69 28.06
CA VAL A 356 4.70 0.28 27.69
C VAL A 356 5.64 -0.44 28.67
N THR A 357 5.28 -1.66 29.07
CA THR A 357 6.12 -2.58 29.86
C THR A 357 6.25 -3.91 29.11
N ASP A 358 6.98 -4.88 29.66
CA ASP A 358 7.12 -6.22 29.06
C ASP A 358 5.82 -7.06 29.06
N LYS A 359 4.82 -6.70 29.87
CA LYS A 359 3.56 -7.46 30.03
C LYS A 359 2.27 -6.67 29.80
N TYR A 360 2.31 -5.35 29.82
CA TYR A 360 1.12 -4.50 29.70
C TYR A 360 1.43 -3.09 29.18
N ILE A 361 0.42 -2.42 28.63
CA ILE A 361 0.44 -0.98 28.37
C ILE A 361 -0.40 -0.23 29.41
N GLU A 362 0.04 0.99 29.76
CA GLU A 362 -0.77 1.98 30.48
C GLU A 362 -1.36 2.95 29.46
N ALA A 363 -2.68 3.12 29.46
CA ALA A 363 -3.39 3.95 28.50
C ALA A 363 -4.37 4.92 29.18
N GLU A 364 -4.38 6.17 28.72
CA GLU A 364 -5.35 7.18 29.11
C GLU A 364 -6.56 7.10 28.18
N VAL A 365 -7.71 6.72 28.74
CA VAL A 365 -8.98 6.56 28.05
C VAL A 365 -9.82 7.81 28.30
N THR A 366 -10.38 8.40 27.24
CA THR A 366 -11.35 9.51 27.36
C THR A 366 -12.76 8.94 27.30
N ASN A 367 -13.43 8.96 28.44
CA ASN A 367 -14.78 8.42 28.64
C ASN A 367 -15.86 9.23 27.92
N PRO A 368 -17.09 8.70 27.77
CA PRO A 368 -18.19 9.41 27.10
C PRO A 368 -18.59 10.75 27.74
N ASP A 369 -18.33 10.92 29.04
CA ASP A 369 -18.56 12.17 29.80
C ASP A 369 -17.41 13.18 29.67
N GLY A 370 -16.33 12.82 28.95
CA GLY A 370 -15.11 13.62 28.80
C GLY A 370 -14.10 13.47 29.94
N SER A 371 -14.39 12.67 30.97
CA SER A 371 -13.41 12.32 32.00
C SER A 371 -12.29 11.47 31.43
N LYS A 372 -11.13 11.48 32.11
CA LYS A 372 -9.97 10.68 31.74
C LYS A 372 -9.63 9.68 32.83
N SER A 373 -9.55 8.42 32.46
CA SER A 373 -9.12 7.31 33.33
C SER A 373 -7.84 6.68 32.78
N LEU A 374 -6.93 6.30 33.68
CA LEU A 374 -5.76 5.51 33.30
C LEU A 374 -6.08 4.03 33.51
N GLU A 375 -5.93 3.24 32.46
CA GLU A 375 -6.20 1.80 32.45
C GLU A 375 -4.93 1.02 32.11
N THR A 376 -4.88 -0.22 32.61
CA THR A 376 -3.85 -1.19 32.27
C THR A 376 -4.44 -2.22 31.30
N ILE A 377 -3.79 -2.42 30.16
CA ILE A 377 -4.16 -3.43 29.17
C ILE A 377 -2.99 -4.42 29.08
N PRO A 378 -3.13 -5.65 29.63
CA PRO A 378 -2.13 -6.72 29.46
C PRO A 378 -1.94 -7.07 27.98
N TYR A 379 -0.82 -7.69 27.62
CA TYR A 379 -0.62 -8.25 26.27
C TYR A 379 0.45 -9.34 26.23
N GLY A 380 0.42 -10.18 25.19
CA GLY A 380 1.52 -11.06 24.79
C GLY A 380 2.33 -10.46 23.63
N LEU A 381 1.63 -9.95 22.62
CA LEU A 381 2.19 -9.15 21.53
C LEU A 381 1.64 -7.71 21.56
N LEU A 382 2.53 -6.74 21.36
CA LEU A 382 2.19 -5.35 21.08
C LEU A 382 2.78 -4.93 19.74
N VAL A 383 1.94 -4.52 18.79
CA VAL A 383 2.37 -3.97 17.49
C VAL A 383 2.11 -2.46 17.43
N TRP A 384 3.17 -1.69 17.19
CA TRP A 384 3.15 -0.23 17.10
C TRP A 384 3.08 0.22 15.64
N ALA A 385 1.86 0.41 15.14
CA ALA A 385 1.54 0.73 13.75
C ALA A 385 1.19 2.23 13.55
N THR A 386 1.73 3.13 14.38
CA THR A 386 1.44 4.57 14.34
C THR A 386 2.70 5.45 14.36
N GLY A 387 2.57 6.62 13.73
CA GLY A 387 3.55 7.71 13.80
C GLY A 387 4.79 7.57 12.90
N ASN A 388 5.09 8.63 12.17
CA ASN A 388 6.34 8.79 11.41
C ASN A 388 7.20 9.88 12.09
N ALA A 389 8.51 9.65 12.19
CA ALA A 389 9.51 10.58 12.72
C ALA A 389 10.67 10.80 11.73
N VAL A 390 11.34 11.95 11.88
CA VAL A 390 12.43 12.40 10.99
C VAL A 390 13.72 11.67 11.33
N ARG A 391 14.27 10.93 10.36
CA ARG A 391 15.55 10.20 10.49
C ARG A 391 16.71 11.14 10.87
N PRO A 392 17.74 10.66 11.59
CA PRO A 392 18.89 11.46 12.03
C PRO A 392 19.58 12.27 10.92
N VAL A 393 19.92 11.65 9.79
CA VAL A 393 20.58 12.34 8.65
C VAL A 393 19.75 13.50 8.08
N VAL A 394 18.43 13.39 8.10
CA VAL A 394 17.51 14.45 7.63
C VAL A 394 17.46 15.58 8.67
N ARG A 395 17.44 15.23 9.97
CA ARG A 395 17.46 16.18 11.09
C ARG A 395 18.77 16.98 11.14
N ASP A 396 19.90 16.35 10.85
CA ASP A 396 21.21 16.99 10.72
C ASP A 396 21.20 18.00 9.56
N LEU A 397 20.81 17.60 8.34
CA LEU A 397 20.71 18.53 7.21
C LEU A 397 19.75 19.71 7.48
N MET A 398 18.62 19.46 8.15
CA MET A 398 17.69 20.53 8.57
C MET A 398 18.33 21.54 9.53
N SER A 399 19.31 21.12 10.35
CA SER A 399 20.05 22.02 11.25
C SER A 399 21.11 22.86 10.54
N GLN A 400 21.64 22.39 9.40
CA GLN A 400 22.62 23.10 8.58
C GLN A 400 21.98 24.24 7.75
N LEU A 401 20.67 24.14 7.45
CA LEU A 401 19.99 25.03 6.51
C LEU A 401 19.05 26.03 7.24
N PRO A 402 19.34 27.35 7.25
CA PRO A 402 18.50 28.35 7.92
C PRO A 402 17.03 28.35 7.45
N ALA A 403 16.79 28.07 6.16
CA ALA A 403 15.45 27.97 5.59
C ALA A 403 14.62 26.77 6.13
N GLN A 404 15.27 25.82 6.82
CA GLN A 404 14.63 24.65 7.43
C GLN A 404 14.36 24.84 8.94
N ALA A 405 14.80 25.94 9.56
CA ALA A 405 14.76 26.16 11.02
C ALA A 405 13.38 26.00 11.68
N ASN A 406 12.30 26.27 10.93
CA ASN A 406 10.91 26.13 11.39
C ASN A 406 10.28 24.77 11.04
N SER A 407 10.93 23.95 10.21
CA SER A 407 10.41 22.61 9.91
C SER A 407 10.69 21.65 11.07
N ARG A 408 9.75 20.70 11.27
CA ARG A 408 9.76 19.74 12.39
C ARG A 408 9.43 18.31 11.97
N ARG A 409 8.77 18.14 10.81
CA ARG A 409 8.23 16.86 10.34
C ARG A 409 9.01 16.25 9.16
N GLY A 410 9.97 16.97 8.58
CA GLY A 410 10.78 16.58 7.42
C GLY A 410 11.37 17.82 6.74
N LEU A 411 11.98 17.66 5.57
CA LEU A 411 12.52 18.77 4.77
C LEU A 411 11.39 19.56 4.12
N ALA A 412 11.28 20.85 4.40
CA ALA A 412 10.38 21.74 3.67
C ALA A 412 10.89 21.90 2.23
N VAL A 413 10.02 21.61 1.26
CA VAL A 413 10.33 21.71 -0.17
C VAL A 413 9.40 22.70 -0.88
N ASN A 414 9.84 23.20 -2.03
CA ASN A 414 9.01 23.99 -2.94
C ASN A 414 8.13 23.10 -3.84
N GLU A 415 7.36 23.74 -4.73
CA GLU A 415 6.45 23.08 -5.67
C GLU A 415 7.16 22.27 -6.78
N TYR A 416 8.49 22.34 -6.88
CA TYR A 416 9.33 21.48 -7.71
C TYR A 416 10.10 20.41 -6.90
N LEU A 417 9.74 20.25 -5.62
CA LEU A 417 10.33 19.31 -4.65
C LEU A 417 11.81 19.60 -4.30
N VAL A 418 12.30 20.80 -4.60
CA VAL A 418 13.63 21.29 -4.17
C VAL A 418 13.56 21.63 -2.69
N VAL A 419 14.58 21.23 -1.92
CA VAL A 419 14.70 21.55 -0.49
C VAL A 419 14.93 23.06 -0.32
N ASN A 420 14.06 23.72 0.43
CA ASN A 420 14.14 25.16 0.66
C ASN A 420 15.50 25.54 1.27
N GLY A 421 16.15 26.55 0.68
CA GLY A 421 17.53 26.94 1.01
C GLY A 421 18.61 26.28 0.16
N THR A 422 18.24 25.48 -0.84
CA THR A 422 19.16 24.81 -1.78
C THR A 422 18.70 24.97 -3.22
N GLU A 423 19.60 24.73 -4.18
CA GLU A 423 19.30 24.75 -5.62
C GLU A 423 19.35 23.36 -6.27
N ASN A 424 20.10 22.44 -5.67
CA ASN A 424 20.47 21.14 -6.24
C ASN A 424 20.20 19.94 -5.32
N ILE A 425 19.38 20.14 -4.27
CA ILE A 425 18.90 19.05 -3.40
C ILE A 425 17.37 18.97 -3.51
N TRP A 426 16.87 17.77 -3.78
CA TRP A 426 15.45 17.44 -3.81
C TRP A 426 15.10 16.44 -2.70
N ALA A 427 13.86 16.44 -2.23
CA ALA A 427 13.37 15.43 -1.29
C ALA A 427 12.00 14.87 -1.72
N VAL A 428 11.79 13.56 -1.51
CA VAL A 428 10.56 12.84 -1.91
C VAL A 428 10.09 11.83 -0.86
N GLY A 429 8.78 11.62 -0.77
CA GLY A 429 8.14 10.74 0.19
C GLY A 429 8.25 11.23 1.64
N ASP A 430 8.13 10.31 2.61
CA ASP A 430 7.96 10.62 4.04
C ASP A 430 9.05 11.51 4.69
N CYS A 431 10.21 11.75 4.04
CA CYS A 431 11.23 12.70 4.52
C CYS A 431 11.02 14.14 4.06
N ALA A 432 10.11 14.40 3.11
CA ALA A 432 9.75 15.72 2.61
C ALA A 432 8.43 16.21 3.23
N ILE A 433 8.27 17.53 3.32
CA ILE A 433 7.03 18.20 3.72
C ILE A 433 6.45 18.92 2.53
N THR A 434 5.49 18.25 1.90
CA THR A 434 4.59 18.77 0.88
C THR A 434 3.21 19.04 1.49
N ASN A 435 2.26 19.52 0.68
CA ASN A 435 0.87 19.73 1.09
C ASN A 435 0.04 18.42 1.11
N TYR A 436 0.69 17.26 1.03
CA TYR A 436 0.05 15.95 0.85
C TYR A 436 0.38 14.98 1.97
N ALA A 437 -0.42 13.91 2.11
CA ALA A 437 -0.21 12.91 3.15
C ALA A 437 0.99 11.99 2.83
N PRO A 438 1.82 11.62 3.84
CA PRO A 438 2.96 10.72 3.65
C PRO A 438 2.47 9.31 3.29
N THR A 439 2.44 9.02 2.00
CA THR A 439 1.86 7.78 1.45
C THR A 439 2.70 7.28 0.27
N ALA A 440 2.66 5.97 0.05
CA ALA A 440 3.24 5.31 -1.13
C ALA A 440 2.77 5.94 -2.46
N GLN A 441 1.50 6.35 -2.52
CA GLN A 441 0.89 6.97 -3.71
C GLN A 441 1.47 8.35 -4.01
N VAL A 442 1.64 9.20 -2.98
CA VAL A 442 2.30 10.51 -3.10
C VAL A 442 3.77 10.34 -3.48
N ALA A 443 4.53 9.55 -2.70
CA ALA A 443 5.96 9.32 -2.93
C ALA A 443 6.24 8.78 -4.35
N GLY A 444 5.41 7.85 -4.84
CA GLY A 444 5.54 7.29 -6.18
C GLY A 444 5.26 8.32 -7.30
N GLN A 445 4.32 9.25 -7.08
CA GLN A 445 4.04 10.34 -8.01
C GLN A 445 5.15 11.41 -7.99
N GLU A 446 5.68 11.75 -6.81
CA GLU A 446 6.81 12.67 -6.61
C GLU A 446 8.07 12.16 -7.32
N GLY A 447 8.44 10.90 -7.12
CA GLY A 447 9.57 10.28 -7.84
C GLY A 447 9.37 10.27 -9.36
N ALA A 448 8.16 9.92 -9.81
CA ALA A 448 7.80 9.96 -11.23
C ALA A 448 7.72 11.39 -11.82
N PHE A 449 7.54 12.42 -11.00
CA PHE A 449 7.65 13.82 -11.39
C PHE A 449 9.12 14.21 -11.52
N LEU A 450 9.97 13.94 -10.53
CA LEU A 450 11.41 14.24 -10.61
C LEU A 450 12.09 13.55 -11.79
N ALA A 451 11.72 12.32 -12.12
CA ALA A 451 12.24 11.66 -13.31
C ALA A 451 11.96 12.45 -14.61
N ARG A 452 10.73 12.97 -14.75
CA ARG A 452 10.37 13.81 -15.90
C ARG A 452 11.09 15.16 -15.84
N LEU A 453 11.23 15.74 -14.65
CA LEU A 453 11.94 16.99 -14.44
C LEU A 453 13.40 16.88 -14.89
N PHE A 454 14.13 15.88 -14.39
CA PHE A 454 15.53 15.67 -14.73
C PHE A 454 15.73 15.31 -16.21
N ASN A 455 14.93 14.40 -16.77
CA ASN A 455 15.00 14.09 -18.20
C ASN A 455 14.73 15.32 -19.10
N THR A 456 13.97 16.30 -18.63
CA THR A 456 13.72 17.58 -19.33
C THR A 456 14.82 18.60 -19.08
N MET A 457 15.38 18.67 -17.86
CA MET A 457 16.56 19.48 -17.54
C MET A 457 17.75 19.06 -18.41
N ALA A 458 18.07 17.77 -18.47
CA ALA A 458 19.15 17.25 -19.32
C ALA A 458 18.97 17.62 -20.80
N LYS A 459 17.76 17.52 -21.35
CA LYS A 459 17.46 17.94 -22.73
C LYS A 459 17.60 19.46 -22.91
N THR A 460 17.26 20.24 -21.89
CA THR A 460 17.43 21.69 -21.88
C THR A 460 18.92 22.05 -21.89
N ASP A 461 19.71 21.50 -20.95
CA ASP A 461 21.16 21.66 -20.87
C ASP A 461 21.86 21.29 -22.19
N THR A 462 21.46 20.18 -22.83
CA THR A 462 22.03 19.76 -24.13
C THR A 462 21.71 20.76 -25.24
N ILE A 463 20.45 21.21 -25.36
CA ILE A 463 20.08 22.21 -26.38
C ILE A 463 20.77 23.56 -26.12
N GLU A 464 20.93 23.97 -24.86
CA GLU A 464 21.64 25.21 -24.50
C GLU A 464 23.15 25.12 -24.80
N LYS A 465 23.79 23.96 -24.59
CA LYS A 465 25.17 23.68 -25.03
C LYS A 465 25.31 23.70 -26.55
N GLU A 466 24.41 23.03 -27.29
CA GLU A 466 24.40 23.05 -28.75
C GLU A 466 24.23 24.48 -29.30
N LEU A 467 23.34 25.28 -28.70
CA LEU A 467 23.17 26.69 -29.05
C LEU A 467 24.44 27.52 -28.81
N GLN A 468 25.17 27.25 -27.72
CA GLN A 468 26.45 27.91 -27.43
C GLN A 468 27.52 27.55 -28.47
N THR A 469 27.63 26.27 -28.84
CA THR A 469 28.55 25.80 -29.90
C THR A 469 28.20 26.43 -31.25
N LEU A 470 26.94 26.37 -31.68
CA LEU A 470 26.47 26.97 -32.94
C LEU A 470 26.68 28.49 -32.96
N SER A 471 26.50 29.19 -31.83
CA SER A 471 26.78 30.63 -31.72
C SER A 471 28.26 30.94 -31.93
N ASN A 472 29.17 30.08 -31.44
CA ASN A 472 30.60 30.22 -31.68
C ASN A 472 30.94 29.94 -33.16
N GLU A 473 30.39 28.86 -33.74
CA GLU A 473 30.56 28.51 -35.16
C GLU A 473 30.08 29.64 -36.09
N GLN A 474 28.91 30.24 -35.79
CA GLN A 474 28.38 31.38 -36.54
C GLN A 474 29.34 32.58 -36.53
N SER A 475 30.02 32.83 -35.40
CA SER A 475 30.99 33.93 -35.27
C SER A 475 32.30 33.68 -36.05
N LEU A 476 32.63 32.40 -36.29
CA LEU A 476 33.81 31.96 -37.03
C LEU A 476 33.54 31.71 -38.52
N ALA A 477 32.27 31.77 -38.96
CA ALA A 477 31.84 31.49 -40.33
C ALA A 477 32.42 32.50 -41.33
N LYS A 478 33.22 31.98 -42.28
CA LYS A 478 33.94 32.77 -43.30
C LYS A 478 33.08 33.19 -44.49
N THR A 479 31.99 32.47 -44.76
CA THR A 479 31.04 32.78 -45.85
C THR A 479 29.68 33.15 -45.27
N ASP A 480 28.91 33.94 -46.01
CA ASP A 480 27.54 34.28 -45.61
C ASP A 480 26.57 33.10 -45.78
N GLU A 481 26.86 32.15 -46.68
CA GLU A 481 26.08 30.91 -46.82
C GLU A 481 26.20 30.02 -45.58
N ASP A 482 27.43 29.77 -45.09
CA ASP A 482 27.66 29.02 -43.85
C ASP A 482 27.01 29.73 -42.66
N ARG A 483 27.14 31.05 -42.57
CA ARG A 483 26.56 31.87 -41.50
C ARG A 483 25.03 31.80 -41.47
N ASN A 484 24.39 31.80 -42.64
CA ASN A 484 22.94 31.68 -42.77
C ASN A 484 22.47 30.26 -42.41
N ARG A 485 23.20 29.23 -42.83
CA ARG A 485 22.89 27.84 -42.45
C ARG A 485 22.94 27.66 -40.93
N VAL A 486 24.02 28.08 -40.27
CA VAL A 486 24.15 27.98 -38.81
C VAL A 486 23.06 28.79 -38.10
N PHE A 487 22.65 29.94 -38.65
CA PHE A 487 21.55 30.74 -38.11
C PHE A 487 20.20 30.00 -38.14
N ASP A 488 19.89 29.27 -39.20
CA ASP A 488 18.66 28.46 -39.26
C ASP A 488 18.72 27.24 -38.33
N GLU A 489 19.90 26.63 -38.14
CA GLU A 489 20.11 25.58 -37.14
C GLU A 489 19.89 26.12 -35.70
N ILE A 490 20.43 27.32 -35.38
CA ILE A 490 20.15 28.06 -34.12
C ILE A 490 18.65 28.32 -33.95
N ARG A 491 17.97 28.79 -34.99
CA ARG A 491 16.53 29.10 -34.96
C ARG A 491 15.68 27.86 -34.64
N GLU A 492 15.97 26.71 -35.25
CA GLU A 492 15.29 25.46 -34.92
C GLU A 492 15.64 24.95 -33.52
N ARG A 493 16.89 25.10 -33.05
CA ARG A 493 17.25 24.78 -31.66
C ARG A 493 16.57 25.67 -30.63
N GLN A 494 16.44 26.97 -30.85
CA GLN A 494 15.65 27.88 -30.00
C GLN A 494 14.15 27.53 -30.00
N LYS A 495 13.61 27.03 -31.12
CA LYS A 495 12.23 26.55 -31.24
C LYS A 495 12.04 25.21 -30.51
N GLN A 496 13.03 24.31 -30.52
CA GLN A 496 13.04 23.11 -29.69
C GLN A 496 13.13 23.46 -28.20
N LEU A 497 14.04 24.36 -27.80
CA LEU A 497 14.17 24.84 -26.43
C LEU A 497 12.84 25.38 -25.88
N ARG A 498 12.14 26.24 -26.64
CA ARG A 498 10.81 26.76 -26.29
C ARG A 498 9.71 25.70 -26.18
N ARG A 499 9.86 24.53 -26.81
CA ARG A 499 8.94 23.39 -26.70
C ARG A 499 9.27 22.49 -25.52
N THR A 500 10.55 22.32 -25.20
CA THR A 500 11.04 21.54 -24.05
C THR A 500 10.81 22.27 -22.71
N LYS A 501 10.92 23.60 -22.73
CA LYS A 501 10.90 24.46 -21.54
C LYS A 501 9.48 24.74 -21.05
N GLN A 502 8.92 23.79 -20.28
CA GLN A 502 8.14 24.02 -19.05
C GLN A 502 7.50 22.71 -18.56
N ILE A 503 8.08 22.11 -17.52
CA ILE A 503 7.33 21.26 -16.60
C ILE A 503 6.72 22.18 -15.54
N GLY A 504 5.40 22.12 -15.37
CA GLY A 504 4.71 22.86 -14.32
C GLY A 504 5.01 22.29 -12.92
N PRO A 505 4.52 22.93 -11.85
CA PRO A 505 4.71 22.45 -10.48
C PRO A 505 4.15 21.04 -10.27
N PHE A 506 4.67 20.34 -9.27
CA PHE A 506 4.15 19.04 -8.86
C PHE A 506 2.68 19.18 -8.41
N GLN A 507 1.82 18.35 -8.98
CA GLN A 507 0.41 18.23 -8.60
C GLN A 507 0.12 16.77 -8.33
N TYR A 508 -0.23 16.46 -7.08
CA TYR A 508 -0.68 15.13 -6.68
C TYR A 508 -2.09 14.85 -7.25
N SER A 509 -2.25 13.69 -7.88
CA SER A 509 -3.54 13.19 -8.33
C SER A 509 -3.95 12.02 -7.44
N HIS A 510 -4.88 12.25 -6.50
CA HIS A 510 -5.37 11.20 -5.63
C HIS A 510 -6.16 10.15 -6.43
N GLN A 511 -5.74 8.88 -6.34
CA GLN A 511 -6.38 7.73 -7.01
C GLN A 511 -7.35 6.99 -6.10
N GLY A 512 -7.69 7.56 -4.94
CA GLY A 512 -8.44 6.91 -3.88
C GLY A 512 -7.59 6.22 -2.82
N SER A 513 -8.28 5.71 -1.80
CA SER A 513 -7.75 5.01 -0.63
C SER A 513 -8.35 3.61 -0.50
N LEU A 514 -7.56 2.65 -0.04
CA LEU A 514 -7.93 1.24 0.11
C LEU A 514 -7.43 0.73 1.47
N ALA A 515 -8.21 -0.12 2.14
CA ALA A 515 -7.78 -0.86 3.32
C ALA A 515 -8.47 -2.23 3.40
N TYR A 516 -7.71 -3.28 3.68
CA TYR A 516 -8.25 -4.57 4.10
C TYR A 516 -8.81 -4.49 5.54
N ILE A 517 -9.90 -5.22 5.82
CA ILE A 517 -10.58 -5.17 7.12
C ILE A 517 -10.95 -6.57 7.68
N GLY A 518 -10.22 -7.61 7.28
CA GLY A 518 -10.49 -9.01 7.68
C GLY A 518 -11.54 -9.72 6.81
N LYS A 519 -11.60 -11.05 6.92
CA LYS A 519 -12.62 -11.96 6.36
C LYS A 519 -12.98 -11.74 4.89
N GLU A 520 -11.98 -11.62 4.04
CA GLU A 520 -12.17 -11.34 2.61
C GLU A 520 -13.04 -10.08 2.37
N ARG A 521 -12.97 -9.07 3.24
CA ARG A 521 -13.63 -7.75 3.11
C ARG A 521 -12.58 -6.64 3.06
N ALA A 522 -12.86 -5.61 2.25
CA ALA A 522 -12.07 -4.39 2.20
C ALA A 522 -12.98 -3.16 2.12
N VAL A 523 -12.43 -1.99 2.43
CA VAL A 523 -13.04 -0.68 2.14
C VAL A 523 -12.25 0.04 1.06
N ALA A 524 -12.98 0.78 0.21
CA ALA A 524 -12.43 1.58 -0.86
C ALA A 524 -13.16 2.93 -0.93
N ASP A 525 -12.40 4.01 -1.02
CA ASP A 525 -12.90 5.36 -1.31
C ASP A 525 -12.18 5.85 -2.56
N ILE A 526 -12.86 5.82 -3.71
CA ILE A 526 -12.24 6.04 -5.03
C ILE A 526 -12.82 7.30 -5.66
N SER A 527 -11.96 8.28 -5.96
CA SER A 527 -12.36 9.44 -6.77
C SER A 527 -12.58 9.03 -8.24
N TRP A 528 -13.82 9.16 -8.70
CA TRP A 528 -14.23 8.79 -10.06
C TRP A 528 -15.07 9.92 -10.69
N LEU A 529 -14.62 10.45 -11.82
CA LEU A 529 -15.17 11.65 -12.46
C LEU A 529 -15.22 12.83 -11.46
N SER A 530 -16.41 13.34 -11.14
CA SER A 530 -16.63 14.49 -10.24
C SER A 530 -17.13 14.10 -8.85
N GLY A 531 -17.00 12.83 -8.45
CA GLY A 531 -17.47 12.33 -7.16
C GLY A 531 -16.56 11.25 -6.56
N ASN A 532 -16.81 10.90 -5.30
CA ASN A 532 -16.15 9.79 -4.62
C ASN A 532 -17.10 8.60 -4.52
N ILE A 533 -16.60 7.41 -4.86
CA ILE A 533 -17.30 6.13 -4.73
C ILE A 533 -16.76 5.44 -3.48
N ALA A 534 -17.55 5.50 -2.40
CA ALA A 534 -17.34 4.71 -1.20
C ALA A 534 -17.93 3.30 -1.39
N SER A 535 -17.14 2.26 -1.15
CA SER A 535 -17.54 0.87 -1.30
C SER A 535 -16.92 -0.01 -0.22
N GLY A 536 -17.63 -1.05 0.22
CA GLY A 536 -17.18 -1.99 1.25
C GLY A 536 -17.67 -3.42 1.01
N GLY A 537 -16.88 -4.40 1.43
CA GLY A 537 -17.23 -5.83 1.43
C GLY A 537 -16.43 -6.69 0.44
N THR A 538 -16.95 -7.87 0.11
CA THR A 538 -16.18 -8.90 -0.62
C THR A 538 -15.89 -8.57 -2.08
N LEU A 539 -16.79 -7.86 -2.78
CA LEU A 539 -16.47 -7.34 -4.12
C LEU A 539 -15.37 -6.28 -4.07
N THR A 540 -15.35 -5.46 -3.02
CA THR A 540 -14.31 -4.47 -2.74
C THR A 540 -12.98 -5.12 -2.40
N TYR A 541 -12.99 -6.27 -1.72
CA TYR A 541 -11.79 -7.09 -1.49
C TYR A 541 -11.21 -7.68 -2.78
N LEU A 542 -12.05 -8.18 -3.69
CA LEU A 542 -11.59 -8.62 -5.01
C LEU A 542 -10.99 -7.45 -5.82
N PHE A 543 -11.57 -6.25 -5.70
CA PHE A 543 -10.99 -5.03 -6.26
C PHE A 543 -9.65 -4.66 -5.60
N TRP A 544 -9.56 -4.68 -4.26
CA TRP A 544 -8.32 -4.45 -3.49
C TRP A 544 -7.20 -5.39 -3.98
N ARG A 545 -7.48 -6.70 -4.11
CA ARG A 545 -6.50 -7.68 -4.62
C ARG A 545 -6.05 -7.35 -6.03
N SER A 546 -6.98 -7.03 -6.92
CA SER A 546 -6.67 -6.63 -8.31
C SER A 546 -5.83 -5.35 -8.38
N ALA A 547 -6.19 -4.34 -7.58
CA ALA A 547 -5.50 -3.05 -7.52
C ALA A 547 -4.05 -3.21 -7.02
N TYR A 548 -3.83 -3.85 -5.87
CA TYR A 548 -2.50 -4.05 -5.32
C TYR A 548 -1.62 -4.95 -6.21
N LEU A 549 -2.20 -5.96 -6.86
CA LEU A 549 -1.50 -6.76 -7.87
C LEU A 549 -1.08 -5.89 -9.07
N SER A 550 -1.94 -4.99 -9.56
CA SER A 550 -1.58 -4.08 -10.65
C SER A 550 -0.46 -3.11 -10.26
N MET A 551 -0.46 -2.62 -9.02
CA MET A 551 0.51 -1.64 -8.48
C MET A 551 1.90 -2.21 -8.18
N CYS A 552 2.05 -3.54 -8.07
CA CYS A 552 3.33 -4.20 -7.87
C CYS A 552 4.39 -3.79 -8.93
N PHE A 553 5.64 -3.59 -8.50
CA PHE A 553 6.64 -2.90 -9.33
C PHE A 553 7.23 -3.75 -10.47
N SER A 554 7.22 -5.08 -10.36
CA SER A 554 7.71 -6.00 -11.39
C SER A 554 6.67 -7.08 -11.72
N SER A 555 6.75 -7.65 -12.92
CA SER A 555 5.95 -8.83 -13.31
C SER A 555 6.26 -10.05 -12.41
N ARG A 556 7.49 -10.13 -11.89
CA ARG A 556 7.89 -11.13 -10.88
C ARG A 556 7.09 -10.99 -9.60
N ASN A 557 7.02 -9.80 -8.98
CA ASN A 557 6.23 -9.58 -7.76
C ASN A 557 4.76 -9.97 -7.97
N ARG A 558 4.19 -9.60 -9.13
CA ARG A 558 2.79 -9.96 -9.48
C ARG A 558 2.57 -11.46 -9.49
N VAL A 559 3.41 -12.22 -10.19
CA VAL A 559 3.27 -13.68 -10.23
C VAL A 559 3.46 -14.28 -8.85
N LEU A 560 4.45 -13.83 -8.07
CA LEU A 560 4.71 -14.36 -6.74
C LEU A 560 3.57 -14.10 -5.75
N VAL A 561 3.07 -12.86 -5.64
CA VAL A 561 1.92 -12.52 -4.78
C VAL A 561 0.65 -13.28 -5.19
N ALA A 562 0.41 -13.44 -6.50
CA ALA A 562 -0.72 -14.24 -6.98
C ALA A 562 -0.58 -15.73 -6.62
N VAL A 563 0.63 -16.29 -6.72
CA VAL A 563 0.94 -17.67 -6.31
C VAL A 563 0.81 -17.83 -4.80
N ASP A 564 1.27 -16.89 -3.99
CA ASP A 564 1.14 -16.95 -2.53
C ASP A 564 -0.32 -17.00 -2.08
N TRP A 565 -1.16 -16.11 -2.62
CA TRP A 565 -2.59 -16.17 -2.33
C TRP A 565 -3.25 -17.49 -2.79
N ILE A 566 -2.77 -18.10 -3.87
CA ILE A 566 -3.26 -19.41 -4.33
C ILE A 566 -2.79 -20.52 -3.39
N LYS A 567 -1.50 -20.52 -2.98
CA LYS A 567 -0.95 -21.45 -1.97
C LYS A 567 -1.79 -21.38 -0.69
N ALA A 568 -1.92 -20.18 -0.12
CA ALA A 568 -2.65 -19.97 1.13
C ALA A 568 -4.11 -20.44 1.02
N ARG A 569 -4.77 -20.19 -0.11
CA ARG A 569 -6.17 -20.63 -0.32
C ARG A 569 -6.35 -22.14 -0.49
N LEU A 570 -5.30 -22.86 -0.92
CA LEU A 570 -5.29 -24.30 -1.15
C LEU A 570 -4.77 -25.11 0.04
N PHE A 571 -3.78 -24.59 0.76
CA PHE A 571 -3.04 -25.32 1.81
C PHE A 571 -3.23 -24.76 3.23
N GLY A 572 -3.81 -23.56 3.36
CA GLY A 572 -3.75 -22.75 4.59
C GLY A 572 -2.51 -21.85 4.62
N ARG A 573 -2.44 -20.96 5.61
CA ARG A 573 -1.21 -20.20 5.90
C ARG A 573 -0.23 -21.12 6.64
N ASP A 574 1.06 -20.86 6.50
CA ASP A 574 2.05 -21.61 7.29
C ASP A 574 1.97 -21.20 8.77
N VAL A 575 1.99 -22.18 9.67
CA VAL A 575 1.98 -22.00 11.13
C VAL A 575 3.35 -22.24 11.78
N SER A 576 4.41 -22.37 10.98
CA SER A 576 5.80 -22.32 11.43
C SER A 576 6.11 -21.04 12.23
N ARG A 577 7.07 -21.13 13.16
CA ARG A 577 7.65 -19.95 13.84
C ARG A 577 8.46 -19.05 12.89
N GLU A 578 9.11 -19.66 11.89
CA GLU A 578 10.07 -19.05 10.96
C GLU A 578 9.56 -19.12 9.52
#